data_AF-A0AAP9WFD5-F1
#
_entry.id   AF-A0AAP9WFD5-F1
#
_cell.length_a   1.000
_cell.length_b   1.000
_cell.length_c   1.000
_cell.angle_alpha   90.00
_cell.angle_beta   90.00
_cell.angle_gamma   90.00
#
_symmetry.space_group_name_H-M   'P 1'
#
loop_
_entity.id
_entity.type
_entity.pdbx_description
1 polymer ?
#
loop_
_entity_poly.entity_id
_entity_poly.type
_entity_poly.pdbx_seq_one_letter_code
_entity_poly.pdbx_strand_id
1 'polypeptide(L)'
;MKAQEKKLKAMLSRDPVREQTSSIAKLNLVQKIDPIADKIIVLYEGALNDFSNGVRKFILMGELLLKQKKELPHGSFENWLKENILDKRDDVSRASIGRYMQLAKGKSLIPNPEKTTLTEALELIHNGNKIKEINLNPTNPELKKKQRIAHEYYKNFISGKKVTQSQKEIIKSYIEDKLNKLEAKRSILETHFSKLK
;
A
#
# COMPACT_ATOMS: atom_id res chain seq x y z
N MET A 1 -13.34 45.64 17.46
CA MET A 1 -12.96 44.38 16.78
C MET A 1 -11.47 44.34 16.42
N LYS A 2 -10.54 44.24 17.39
CA LYS A 2 -9.08 44.16 17.09
C LYS A 2 -8.27 43.23 18.01
N ALA A 3 -8.89 42.56 18.98
CA ALA A 3 -8.18 41.70 19.94
C ALA A 3 -8.12 40.21 19.53
N GLN A 4 -9.14 39.71 18.83
CA GLN A 4 -9.24 38.30 18.45
C GLN A 4 -8.36 37.94 17.24
N GLU A 5 -8.26 38.82 16.24
CA GLU A 5 -7.35 38.62 15.09
C GLU A 5 -5.87 38.68 15.47
N LYS A 6 -5.52 39.49 16.48
CA LYS A 6 -4.13 39.61 16.97
C LYS A 6 -3.69 38.35 17.74
N LYS A 7 -4.63 37.69 18.44
CA LYS A 7 -4.40 36.39 19.11
C LYS A 7 -4.26 35.24 18.12
N LEU A 8 -5.06 35.25 17.04
CA LEU A 8 -4.99 34.24 15.98
C LEU A 8 -3.67 34.32 15.19
N LYS A 9 -3.18 35.53 14.88
CA LYS A 9 -1.86 35.74 14.25
C LYS A 9 -0.69 35.34 15.17
N ALA A 10 -0.81 35.54 16.48
CA ALA A 10 0.23 35.17 17.44
C ALA A 10 0.30 33.66 17.72
N MET A 11 -0.80 32.93 17.53
CA MET A 11 -0.84 31.45 17.64
C MET A 11 -0.31 30.76 16.39
N LEU A 12 -0.35 31.42 15.22
CA LEU A 12 0.21 30.93 13.95
C LEU A 12 1.71 31.23 13.77
N SER A 13 2.31 32.06 14.64
CA SER A 13 3.69 32.57 14.48
C SER A 13 4.70 32.01 15.50
N ARG A 14 4.42 30.86 16.12
CA ARG A 14 5.32 30.25 17.10
C ARG A 14 5.64 28.81 16.75
N ASP A 15 6.59 28.65 15.83
CA ASP A 15 7.65 27.66 15.92
C ASP A 15 8.87 28.18 15.14
N PRO A 16 10.05 28.31 15.76
CA PRO A 16 11.27 28.67 15.04
C PRO A 16 11.90 27.37 14.52
N VAL A 17 11.54 26.95 13.31
CA VAL A 17 12.42 26.06 12.55
C VAL A 17 13.56 26.91 12.04
N ARG A 18 14.68 26.79 12.75
CA ARG A 18 16.00 27.31 12.41
C ARG A 18 16.29 27.07 10.92
N GLU A 19 16.29 28.14 10.15
CA GLU A 19 16.83 28.17 8.79
C GLU A 19 18.31 27.76 8.86
N GLN A 20 18.61 26.53 8.44
CA GLN A 20 19.88 26.21 7.84
C GLN A 20 19.67 26.17 6.34
N THR A 21 19.88 27.32 5.72
CA THR A 21 20.18 27.42 4.30
C THR A 21 21.51 26.73 4.03
N SER A 22 21.47 25.53 3.44
CA SER A 22 22.59 25.00 2.68
C SER A 22 22.09 24.25 1.45
N SER A 23 22.03 25.01 0.35
CA SER A 23 22.48 24.57 -0.97
C SER A 23 21.94 23.25 -1.51
N ILE A 24 20.70 23.23 -1.98
CA ILE A 24 20.30 22.36 -3.11
C ILE A 24 19.53 23.17 -4.14
N ALA A 25 20.27 23.99 -4.90
CA ALA A 25 19.89 24.25 -6.27
C ALA A 25 20.23 23.00 -7.08
N LYS A 26 19.33 22.01 -7.14
CA LYS A 26 19.36 20.95 -8.17
C LYS A 26 17.94 20.61 -8.63
N LEU A 27 17.63 21.19 -9.79
CA LEU A 27 16.80 20.66 -10.86
C LEU A 27 15.30 20.46 -10.57
N ASN A 28 14.53 21.39 -11.14
CA ASN A 28 13.18 21.16 -11.62
C ASN A 28 13.10 19.87 -12.46
N LEU A 29 12.56 18.81 -11.87
CA LEU A 29 11.44 18.10 -12.46
C LEU A 29 10.30 18.18 -11.45
N VAL A 30 9.44 19.19 -11.59
CA VAL A 30 8.14 19.18 -10.90
C VAL A 30 7.35 18.06 -11.54
N GLN A 31 7.53 16.82 -11.06
CA GLN A 31 6.52 15.80 -11.27
C GLN A 31 5.23 16.42 -10.75
N LYS A 32 4.23 16.61 -11.62
CA LYS A 32 2.88 16.96 -11.18
C LYS A 32 2.39 15.80 -10.33
N ILE A 33 2.65 15.84 -9.03
CA ILE A 33 2.10 14.90 -8.07
C ILE A 33 0.65 15.29 -7.89
N ASP A 34 -0.24 14.30 -7.98
CA ASP A 34 -1.65 14.49 -7.68
C ASP A 34 -1.80 15.11 -6.26
N PRO A 35 -2.57 16.21 -6.08
CA PRO A 35 -2.70 16.88 -4.79
C PRO A 35 -3.21 16.00 -3.65
N ILE A 36 -3.95 14.92 -3.94
CA ILE A 36 -4.41 13.96 -2.95
C ILE A 36 -3.29 12.99 -2.59
N ALA A 37 -2.49 12.58 -3.56
CA ALA A 37 -1.31 11.76 -3.31
C ALA A 37 -0.27 12.50 -2.45
N ASP A 38 -0.03 13.78 -2.74
CA ASP A 38 0.86 14.63 -1.94
C ASP A 38 0.41 14.71 -0.47
N LYS A 39 -0.88 14.92 -0.22
CA LYS A 39 -1.45 14.90 1.13
C LYS A 39 -1.28 13.55 1.85
N ILE A 40 -1.43 12.44 1.13
CA ILE A 40 -1.23 11.09 1.69
C ILE A 40 0.23 10.90 2.13
N ILE A 41 1.18 11.36 1.32
CA ILE A 41 2.62 11.28 1.60
C ILE A 41 2.97 12.06 2.88
N VAL A 42 2.52 13.31 2.99
CA VAL A 42 2.76 14.14 4.20
C VAL A 42 2.18 13.49 5.47
N LEU A 43 0.98 12.92 5.37
CA LEU A 43 0.36 12.21 6.49
C LEU A 43 1.16 10.96 6.90
N TYR A 44 1.71 10.24 5.92
CA TYR A 44 2.52 9.04 6.15
C TYR A 44 3.82 9.36 6.89
N GLU A 45 4.58 10.35 6.42
CA GLU A 45 5.82 10.78 7.08
C GLU A 45 5.56 11.27 8.51
N GLY A 46 4.48 12.04 8.70
CA GLY A 46 4.06 12.46 10.02
C GLY A 46 3.66 11.28 10.92
N ALA A 47 3.11 10.19 10.39
CA ALA A 47 2.73 9.01 11.16
C ALA A 47 3.93 8.18 11.60
N LEU A 48 4.96 8.08 10.76
CA LEU A 48 6.22 7.42 11.13
C LEU A 48 6.96 8.18 12.24
N ASN A 49 6.90 9.51 12.21
CA ASN A 49 7.57 10.37 13.19
C ASN A 49 6.79 10.51 14.51
N ASP A 50 5.45 10.49 14.48
CA ASP A 50 4.59 10.58 15.68
C ASP A 50 3.91 9.23 16.01
N PHE A 51 4.51 8.45 16.90
CA PHE A 51 3.93 7.16 17.32
C PHE A 51 2.54 7.28 17.99
N SER A 52 2.26 8.37 18.72
CA SER A 52 0.96 8.57 19.39
C SER A 52 -0.17 8.89 18.40
N ASN A 53 0.11 9.61 17.30
CA ASN A 53 -0.92 10.03 16.35
C ASN A 53 -0.96 9.21 15.05
N GLY A 54 -0.12 8.18 14.95
CA GLY A 54 0.04 7.37 13.74
C GLY A 54 -1.26 6.75 13.25
N VAL A 55 -2.06 6.12 14.13
CA VAL A 55 -3.32 5.45 13.73
C VAL A 55 -4.36 6.45 13.24
N ARG A 56 -4.51 7.61 13.88
CA ARG A 56 -5.38 8.69 13.38
C ARG A 56 -4.97 9.14 11.97
N LYS A 57 -3.66 9.32 11.73
CA LYS A 57 -3.13 9.67 10.40
C LYS A 57 -3.38 8.55 9.38
N PHE A 58 -3.23 7.28 9.76
CA PHE A 58 -3.54 6.13 8.89
C PHE A 58 -5.03 6.00 8.55
N ILE A 59 -5.93 6.31 9.50
CA ILE A 59 -7.37 6.41 9.23
C ILE A 59 -7.64 7.50 8.19
N LEU A 60 -7.07 8.70 8.37
CA LEU A 60 -7.23 9.81 7.42
C LEU A 60 -6.69 9.46 6.02
N MET A 61 -5.52 8.84 5.94
CA MET A 61 -4.99 8.32 4.67
C MET A 61 -5.96 7.34 4.01
N GLY A 62 -6.51 6.40 4.79
CA GLY A 62 -7.50 5.44 4.31
C GLY A 62 -8.78 6.10 3.80
N GLU A 63 -9.26 7.18 4.44
CA GLU A 63 -10.42 7.96 3.99
C GLU A 63 -10.13 8.67 2.66
N LEU A 64 -8.95 9.28 2.52
CA LEU A 64 -8.52 9.90 1.25
C LEU A 64 -8.42 8.86 0.13
N LEU A 65 -7.84 7.69 0.40
CA LEU A 65 -7.76 6.59 -0.55
C LEU A 65 -9.14 6.06 -0.97
N LEU A 66 -10.07 5.92 -0.03
CA LEU A 66 -11.45 5.50 -0.31
C LEU A 66 -12.22 6.55 -1.10
N LYS A 67 -12.00 7.84 -0.82
CA LYS A 67 -12.58 8.95 -1.58
C LYS A 67 -12.04 8.96 -3.01
N GLN A 68 -10.72 8.92 -3.18
CA GLN A 68 -10.08 8.87 -4.49
C GLN A 68 -10.54 7.66 -5.31
N LYS A 69 -10.68 6.50 -4.67
CA LYS A 69 -11.22 5.29 -5.32
C LYS A 69 -12.65 5.45 -5.82
N LYS A 70 -13.47 6.28 -5.16
CA LYS A 70 -14.86 6.57 -5.58
C LYS A 70 -14.93 7.62 -6.70
N GLU A 71 -14.01 8.58 -6.69
CA GLU A 71 -13.96 9.67 -7.66
C GLU A 71 -13.35 9.24 -9.00
N LEU A 72 -12.43 8.28 -8.98
CA LEU A 72 -11.82 7.73 -10.19
C LEU A 72 -12.76 6.77 -10.93
N PRO A 73 -12.64 6.69 -12.28
CA PRO A 73 -13.37 5.70 -13.06
C PRO A 73 -13.09 4.27 -12.61
N HIS A 74 -14.08 3.40 -12.82
CA HIS A 74 -13.97 2.00 -12.43
C HIS A 74 -12.73 1.33 -13.05
N GLY A 75 -11.90 0.74 -12.21
CA GLY A 75 -10.66 0.07 -12.62
C GLY A 75 -9.43 0.98 -12.74
N SER A 76 -9.58 2.31 -12.70
CA SER A 76 -8.46 3.26 -12.83
C SER A 76 -7.68 3.48 -11.52
N PHE A 77 -8.25 3.11 -10.38
CA PHE A 77 -7.64 3.35 -9.07
C PHE A 77 -6.28 2.68 -8.90
N GLU A 78 -6.08 1.46 -9.41
CA GLU A 78 -4.80 0.75 -9.29
C GLU A 78 -3.68 1.42 -10.09
N ASN A 79 -3.98 1.91 -11.28
CA ASN A 79 -3.01 2.65 -12.09
C ASN A 79 -2.65 3.98 -11.43
N TRP A 80 -3.66 4.72 -10.96
CA TRP A 80 -3.44 5.96 -10.22
C TRP A 80 -2.58 5.73 -8.97
N LEU A 81 -2.87 4.67 -8.19
CA LEU A 81 -2.12 4.33 -6.98
C LEU A 81 -0.65 4.03 -7.30
N LYS A 82 -0.42 3.28 -8.38
CA LYS A 82 0.92 2.96 -8.85
C LYS A 82 1.68 4.24 -9.22
N GLU A 83 1.13 5.04 -10.13
CA GLU A 83 1.78 6.22 -10.69
C GLU A 83 2.00 7.35 -9.67
N ASN A 84 1.10 7.49 -8.69
CA ASN A 84 1.08 8.64 -7.80
C ASN A 84 1.62 8.36 -6.40
N ILE A 85 1.66 7.09 -5.97
CA ILE A 85 2.12 6.72 -4.62
C ILE A 85 3.23 5.68 -4.71
N LEU A 86 2.96 4.49 -5.25
CA LEU A 86 3.90 3.36 -5.14
C LEU A 86 5.19 3.54 -5.94
N ASP A 87 5.12 4.17 -7.11
CA ASP A 87 6.32 4.42 -7.93
C ASP A 87 7.16 5.59 -7.36
N LYS A 88 6.58 6.39 -6.46
CA LYS A 88 7.24 7.55 -5.81
C LYS A 88 7.72 7.26 -4.40
N ARG A 89 7.24 6.17 -3.78
CA ARG A 89 7.49 5.78 -2.38
C ARG A 89 7.69 4.28 -2.29
N ASP A 90 8.93 3.88 -2.11
CA ASP A 90 9.38 2.50 -1.98
C ASP A 90 9.06 1.88 -0.60
N ASP A 91 8.89 2.72 0.41
CA ASP A 91 8.49 2.38 1.79
C ASP A 91 6.98 2.13 1.96
N VAL A 92 6.17 2.40 0.93
CA VAL A 92 4.72 2.20 0.94
C VAL A 92 4.36 1.00 0.08
N SER A 93 3.84 -0.05 0.72
CA SER A 93 3.39 -1.26 0.01
C SER A 93 1.89 -1.25 -0.28
N ARG A 94 1.46 -2.01 -1.30
CA ARG A 94 0.02 -2.30 -1.54
C ARG A 94 -0.66 -2.88 -0.30
N ALA A 95 0.02 -3.74 0.46
CA ALA A 95 -0.55 -4.28 1.69
C ALA A 95 -0.80 -3.17 2.74
N SER A 96 0.12 -2.22 2.86
CA SER A 96 -0.01 -1.05 3.75
C SER A 96 -1.22 -0.19 3.36
N ILE A 97 -1.37 0.15 2.07
CA ILE A 97 -2.54 0.87 1.55
C ILE A 97 -3.83 0.14 1.91
N GLY A 98 -3.83 -1.20 1.80
CA GLY A 98 -5.00 -2.03 2.09
C GLY A 98 -5.40 -1.96 3.56
N ARG A 99 -4.41 -1.97 4.46
CA ARG A 99 -4.59 -1.79 5.90
C ARG A 99 -5.12 -0.41 6.24
N TYR A 100 -4.60 0.65 5.62
CA TYR A 100 -5.10 2.02 5.84
C TYR A 100 -6.57 2.17 5.44
N MET A 101 -6.94 1.64 4.28
CA MET A 101 -8.34 1.63 3.84
C MET A 101 -9.23 0.77 4.75
N GLN A 102 -8.71 -0.30 5.36
CA GLN A 102 -9.45 -1.10 6.36
C GLN A 102 -9.65 -0.31 7.65
N LEU A 103 -8.62 0.36 8.15
CA LEU A 103 -8.70 1.25 9.31
C LEU A 103 -9.77 2.32 9.11
N ALA A 104 -9.81 2.96 7.95
CA ALA A 104 -10.84 3.95 7.64
C ALA A 104 -12.26 3.37 7.64
N LYS A 105 -12.46 2.17 7.09
CA LYS A 105 -13.78 1.50 7.14
C LYS A 105 -14.20 1.10 8.55
N GLY A 106 -13.23 0.69 9.38
CA GLY A 106 -13.47 0.23 10.74
C GLY A 106 -13.29 1.31 11.81
N LYS A 107 -13.15 2.59 11.44
CA LYS A 107 -12.78 3.67 12.37
C LYS A 107 -13.71 3.78 13.59
N SER A 108 -14.98 3.46 13.44
CA SER A 108 -15.97 3.50 14.53
C SER A 108 -15.74 2.44 15.61
N LEU A 109 -14.94 1.42 15.31
CA LEU A 109 -14.56 0.35 16.25
C LEU A 109 -13.29 0.69 17.04
N ILE A 110 -12.63 1.81 16.72
CA ILE A 110 -11.40 2.25 17.39
C ILE A 110 -11.78 3.37 18.38
N PRO A 111 -11.88 3.08 19.69
CA PRO A 111 -12.41 4.02 20.67
C PRO A 111 -11.46 5.20 20.94
N ASN A 112 -10.13 5.01 20.87
CA ASN A 112 -9.14 6.06 21.11
C ASN A 112 -7.98 5.99 20.10
N PRO A 113 -8.17 6.42 18.84
CA PRO A 113 -7.18 6.27 17.77
C PRO A 113 -5.82 6.94 18.03
N GLU A 114 -5.73 7.89 18.98
CA GLU A 114 -4.48 8.58 19.36
C GLU A 114 -3.69 7.87 20.47
N LYS A 115 -4.21 6.74 20.96
CA LYS A 115 -3.58 5.94 22.01
C LYS A 115 -3.51 4.46 21.64
N THR A 116 -4.01 4.10 20.45
CA THR A 116 -4.07 2.72 19.97
C THR A 116 -2.95 2.50 18.97
N THR A 117 -2.25 1.37 19.11
CA THR A 117 -1.23 0.98 18.14
C THR A 117 -1.87 0.49 16.84
N LEU A 118 -1.11 0.48 15.75
CA LEU A 118 -1.61 0.00 14.45
C LEU A 118 -2.11 -1.46 14.51
N THR A 119 -1.41 -2.31 15.26
CA THR A 119 -1.76 -3.73 15.43
C THR A 119 -3.07 -3.88 16.19
N GLU A 120 -3.20 -3.23 17.35
CA GLU A 120 -4.44 -3.26 18.15
C GLU A 120 -5.63 -2.68 17.38
N ALA A 121 -5.42 -1.60 16.63
CA ALA A 121 -6.47 -1.01 15.80
C ALA A 121 -6.98 -1.99 14.72
N LEU A 122 -6.08 -2.74 14.09
CA LEU A 122 -6.45 -3.77 13.11
C LEU A 122 -7.14 -4.97 13.75
N GLU A 123 -6.68 -5.40 14.93
CA GLU A 123 -7.31 -6.48 15.71
C GLU A 123 -8.71 -6.11 16.17
N LEU A 124 -8.92 -4.88 16.69
CA LEU A 124 -10.24 -4.37 17.07
C LEU A 124 -11.21 -4.38 15.88
N ILE A 125 -10.71 -4.06 14.68
CA ILE A 125 -11.51 -4.12 13.46
C ILE A 125 -11.84 -5.56 13.07
N HIS A 126 -10.86 -6.47 13.15
CA HIS A 126 -11.04 -7.88 12.79
C HIS A 126 -12.00 -8.60 13.75
N ASN A 127 -11.89 -8.31 15.04
CA ASN A 127 -12.70 -8.91 16.10
C ASN A 127 -14.10 -8.27 16.18
N GLY A 128 -14.22 -6.98 15.87
CA GLY A 128 -15.47 -6.23 15.95
C GLY A 128 -16.37 -6.31 14.70
N ASN A 129 -15.84 -6.70 13.53
CA ASN A 129 -16.65 -6.84 12.31
C ASN A 129 -16.05 -7.83 11.30
N LYS A 130 -16.94 -8.48 10.52
CA LYS A 130 -16.62 -9.25 9.30
C LYS A 130 -16.19 -8.33 8.12
N ILE A 131 -15.31 -7.35 8.35
CA ILE A 131 -14.77 -6.51 7.28
C ILE A 131 -13.89 -7.42 6.40
N LYS A 132 -14.35 -7.72 5.19
CA LYS A 132 -13.55 -8.49 4.21
C LYS A 132 -12.25 -7.73 3.95
N GLU A 133 -11.12 -8.44 4.00
CA GLU A 133 -9.81 -7.90 3.65
C GLU A 133 -9.89 -7.16 2.31
N ILE A 134 -9.40 -5.92 2.31
CA ILE A 134 -9.29 -5.12 1.08
C ILE A 134 -8.11 -5.65 0.29
N ASN A 135 -8.39 -6.47 -0.72
CA ASN A 135 -7.38 -6.97 -1.64
C ASN A 135 -7.09 -5.91 -2.71
N LEU A 136 -5.94 -5.25 -2.59
CA LEU A 136 -5.43 -4.28 -3.58
C LEU A 136 -4.57 -4.93 -4.67
N ASN A 137 -4.47 -6.25 -4.66
CA ASN A 137 -4.13 -6.98 -5.86
C ASN A 137 -5.45 -7.49 -6.43
N PRO A 138 -5.97 -6.91 -7.54
CA PRO A 138 -7.00 -7.60 -8.29
C PRO A 138 -6.34 -8.85 -8.90
N THR A 139 -6.23 -9.92 -8.12
CA THR A 139 -6.07 -11.22 -8.74
C THR A 139 -7.42 -11.50 -9.37
N ASN A 140 -7.49 -11.42 -10.70
CA ASN A 140 -8.70 -11.80 -11.43
C ASN A 140 -9.19 -13.14 -10.82
N PRO A 141 -10.43 -13.21 -10.31
CA PRO A 141 -10.93 -14.39 -9.62
C PRO A 141 -10.83 -15.65 -10.50
N GLU A 142 -10.91 -15.51 -11.82
CA GLU A 142 -10.66 -16.60 -12.76
C GLU A 142 -9.19 -17.01 -12.82
N LEU A 143 -8.26 -16.06 -12.80
CA LEU A 143 -6.82 -16.32 -12.72
C LEU A 143 -6.47 -17.05 -11.41
N LYS A 144 -7.07 -16.65 -10.29
CA LYS A 144 -6.89 -17.34 -9.00
C LYS A 144 -7.46 -18.76 -9.04
N LYS A 145 -8.61 -18.96 -9.69
CA LYS A 145 -9.23 -20.27 -9.92
C LYS A 145 -8.33 -21.15 -10.81
N LYS A 146 -7.84 -20.63 -11.94
CA LYS A 146 -6.91 -21.33 -12.84
C LYS A 146 -5.62 -21.73 -12.13
N GLN A 147 -5.03 -20.83 -11.34
CA GLN A 147 -3.84 -21.13 -10.55
C GLN A 147 -4.07 -22.21 -9.49
N ARG A 148 -5.23 -22.20 -8.82
CA ARG A 148 -5.60 -23.25 -7.86
C ARG A 148 -5.74 -24.62 -8.53
N ILE A 149 -6.44 -24.67 -9.66
CA ILE A 149 -6.63 -25.91 -10.44
C ILE A 149 -5.28 -26.46 -10.91
N ALA A 150 -4.43 -25.60 -11.47
CA ALA A 150 -3.11 -25.99 -11.94
C ALA A 150 -2.21 -26.48 -10.79
N HIS A 151 -2.27 -25.82 -9.63
CA HIS A 151 -1.57 -26.26 -8.42
C HIS A 151 -2.05 -27.62 -7.92
N GLU A 152 -3.36 -27.87 -7.93
CA GLU A 152 -3.95 -29.14 -7.52
C GLU A 152 -3.54 -30.29 -8.45
N TYR A 153 -3.58 -30.07 -9.78
CA TYR A 153 -3.09 -31.05 -10.74
C TYR A 153 -1.61 -31.33 -10.59
N TYR A 154 -0.79 -30.31 -10.35
CA TYR A 154 0.63 -30.48 -10.05
C TYR A 154 0.86 -31.30 -8.77
N LYS A 155 0.12 -31.03 -7.69
CA LYS A 155 0.20 -31.81 -6.45
C LYS A 155 -0.16 -33.27 -6.67
N ASN A 156 -1.24 -33.53 -7.41
CA ASN A 156 -1.67 -34.88 -7.76
C ASN A 156 -0.60 -35.62 -8.58
N PHE A 157 0.01 -34.94 -9.56
CA PHE A 157 1.12 -35.47 -10.36
C PHE A 157 2.34 -35.84 -9.51
N ILE A 158 2.80 -34.94 -8.63
CA ILE A 158 3.93 -35.20 -7.73
C ILE A 158 3.63 -36.35 -6.76
N SER A 159 2.37 -36.50 -6.34
CA SER A 159 1.93 -37.62 -5.49
C SER A 159 1.78 -38.96 -6.23
N GLY A 160 2.14 -39.03 -7.52
CA GLY A 160 2.08 -40.26 -8.32
C GLY A 160 0.68 -40.65 -8.80
N LYS A 161 -0.32 -39.77 -8.69
CA LYS A 161 -1.67 -40.05 -9.22
C LYS A 161 -1.67 -39.95 -10.75
N LYS A 162 -2.49 -40.79 -11.38
CA LYS A 162 -2.72 -40.71 -12.83
C LYS A 162 -3.35 -39.37 -13.19
N VAL A 163 -2.75 -38.67 -14.15
CA VAL A 163 -3.22 -37.39 -14.70
C VAL A 163 -3.54 -37.55 -16.19
N THR A 164 -4.60 -36.88 -16.64
CA THR A 164 -5.03 -36.90 -18.05
C THR A 164 -4.12 -36.05 -18.93
N GLN A 165 -4.20 -36.21 -20.26
CA GLN A 165 -3.36 -35.45 -21.19
C GLN A 165 -3.59 -33.94 -21.08
N SER A 166 -4.84 -33.50 -20.99
CA SER A 166 -5.18 -32.08 -20.76
C SER A 166 -4.66 -31.56 -19.42
N GLN A 167 -4.66 -32.38 -18.36
CA GLN A 167 -4.06 -32.00 -17.08
C GLN A 167 -2.53 -31.84 -17.18
N LYS A 168 -1.85 -32.70 -17.96
CA LYS A 168 -0.40 -32.59 -18.19
C LYS A 168 -0.01 -31.27 -18.86
N GLU A 169 -0.79 -30.79 -19.81
CA GLU A 169 -0.55 -29.50 -20.47
C GLU A 169 -0.68 -28.34 -19.48
N ILE A 170 -1.72 -28.36 -18.63
CA ILE A 170 -1.92 -27.37 -17.57
C ILE A 170 -0.77 -27.41 -16.55
N ILE A 171 -0.32 -28.60 -16.18
CA ILE A 171 0.83 -28.80 -15.28
C ILE A 171 2.11 -28.25 -15.91
N LYS A 172 2.35 -28.53 -17.19
CA LYS A 172 3.53 -28.05 -17.93
C LYS A 172 3.59 -26.53 -17.93
N SER A 173 2.50 -25.87 -18.34
CA SER A 173 2.42 -24.40 -18.31
C SER A 173 2.62 -23.83 -16.90
N TYR A 174 2.07 -24.47 -15.87
CA TYR A 174 2.26 -24.05 -14.48
C TYR A 174 3.71 -24.20 -13.99
N ILE A 175 4.42 -25.25 -14.40
CA ILE A 175 5.83 -25.44 -14.08
C ILE A 175 6.69 -24.40 -14.82
N GLU A 176 6.43 -24.16 -16.10
CA GLU A 176 7.12 -23.14 -16.91
C GLU A 176 6.96 -21.74 -16.30
N ASP A 177 5.73 -21.36 -15.91
CA ASP A 177 5.46 -20.09 -15.22
C ASP A 177 6.24 -19.95 -13.91
N LYS A 178 6.38 -21.05 -13.15
CA LYS A 178 7.19 -21.06 -11.93
C LYS A 178 8.67 -20.91 -12.23
N LEU A 179 9.16 -21.58 -13.27
CA LEU A 179 10.56 -21.56 -13.67
C LEU A 179 10.97 -20.16 -14.13
N ASN A 180 10.16 -19.53 -14.98
CA ASN A 180 10.35 -18.14 -15.44
C ASN A 180 10.40 -17.15 -14.26
N LYS A 181 9.53 -17.32 -13.26
CA LYS A 181 9.55 -16.46 -12.05
C LYS A 181 10.80 -16.66 -11.21
N LEU A 182 11.30 -17.88 -11.09
CA LEU A 182 12.55 -18.16 -10.37
C LEU A 182 13.75 -17.62 -11.13
N GLU A 183 13.75 -17.70 -12.46
CA GLU A 183 14.80 -17.16 -13.31
C GLU A 183 14.85 -15.63 -13.26
N ALA A 184 13.70 -14.96 -13.30
CA ALA A 184 13.63 -13.51 -13.10
C ALA A 184 14.19 -13.09 -11.72
N LYS A 185 13.86 -13.83 -10.66
CA LYS A 185 14.42 -13.59 -9.31
C LYS A 185 15.93 -13.82 -9.29
N ARG A 186 16.41 -14.88 -9.94
CA ARG A 186 17.83 -15.19 -10.07
C ARG A 186 18.57 -14.05 -10.78
N SER A 187 18.05 -13.56 -11.89
CA SER A 187 18.65 -12.44 -12.64
C SER A 187 18.75 -11.16 -11.81
N ILE A 188 17.72 -10.83 -11.02
CA ILE A 188 17.75 -9.70 -10.08
C ILE A 188 18.86 -9.90 -9.03
N LEU A 189 18.93 -11.10 -8.44
CA LEU A 189 19.95 -11.42 -7.43
C LEU A 189 21.37 -11.40 -8.02
N GLU A 190 21.56 -11.90 -9.24
CA GLU A 190 22.85 -11.82 -9.95
C GLU A 190 23.24 -10.36 -10.20
N THR A 191 22.28 -9.50 -10.59
CA THR A 191 22.52 -8.05 -10.73
C THR A 191 22.95 -7.42 -9.40
N HIS A 192 22.30 -7.79 -8.29
CA HIS A 192 22.68 -7.31 -6.96
C HIS A 192 24.08 -7.81 -6.57
N PHE A 193 24.39 -9.08 -6.84
CA PHE A 193 25.67 -9.69 -6.55
C PHE A 193 26.82 -9.07 -7.36
N SER A 194 26.59 -8.76 -8.64
CA SER A 194 27.57 -8.08 -9.48
C SER A 194 27.88 -6.66 -9.02
N LYS A 195 26.99 -5.99 -8.30
CA LYS A 195 27.25 -4.67 -7.70
C LYS A 195 28.13 -4.75 -6.44
N LEU A 196 28.35 -5.95 -5.91
CA LEU A 196 29.21 -6.20 -4.74
C LEU A 196 30.62 -6.66 -5.15
N LYS A 197 30.87 -6.88 -6.44
CA LYS A 197 32.20 -7.15 -7.01
C LYS A 197 32.79 -5.88 -7.60
#